data_AF-A0A2H0DFW2-F1
#
_entry.id   AF-A0A2H0DFW2-F1
#
_cell.length_a   1.000
_cell.length_b   1.000
_cell.length_c   1.000
_cell.angle_alpha   90.00
_cell.angle_beta   90.00
_cell.angle_gamma   90.00
#
_symmetry.space_group_name_H-M   'P 1'
#
loop_
_entity.id
_entity.type
_entity.pdbx_description
1 polymer ?
#
loop_
_entity_poly.entity_id
_entity_poly.type
_entity_poly.pdbx_seq_one_letter_code
_entity_poly.pdbx_strand_id
1 'polypeptide(L)'
;NSALNYNSTASKSLLEMADITLQQKQFLQARAFLRQHFQYSKPNPRALWLGIQIERLLGDKDALSSYQLQLTGLFPDAPETLLYQSSK
;
A
#
# COMPACT_ATOMS: atom_id res chain seq x y z
N ASN A 1 1.10 -14.26 -28.29
CA ASN A 1 0.46 -13.45 -27.23
C ASN A 1 1.37 -13.37 -26.01
N SER A 2 2.44 -12.58 -26.07
CA SER A 2 3.43 -12.46 -24.98
C SER A 2 3.24 -11.13 -24.25
N ALA A 3 2.18 -11.02 -23.44
CA ALA A 3 1.80 -9.81 -22.73
C ALA A 3 1.84 -9.99 -21.19
N LEU A 4 2.87 -10.66 -20.68
CA LEU A 4 2.98 -10.96 -19.24
C LEU A 4 4.23 -10.36 -18.56
N ASN A 5 5.23 -9.88 -19.33
CA ASN A 5 6.50 -9.41 -18.76
C ASN A 5 6.63 -7.89 -18.58
N TYR A 6 5.66 -7.08 -19.04
CA TYR A 6 5.68 -5.62 -18.87
C TYR A 6 4.91 -5.10 -17.63
N ASN A 7 3.96 -5.87 -17.09
CA ASN A 7 3.11 -5.40 -15.98
C ASN A 7 3.73 -5.55 -14.58
N SER A 8 4.73 -6.42 -14.42
CA SER A 8 5.36 -6.66 -13.11
C SER A 8 6.32 -5.54 -12.71
N THR A 9 7.07 -4.98 -13.67
CA THR A 9 7.92 -3.80 -13.45
C THR A 9 7.09 -2.57 -13.16
N ALA A 10 6.02 -2.33 -13.94
CA ALA A 10 5.09 -1.22 -13.71
C ALA A 10 4.48 -1.28 -12.30
N SER A 11 4.10 -2.46 -11.82
CA SER A 11 3.55 -2.61 -10.47
C SER A 11 4.55 -2.27 -9.37
N LYS A 12 5.80 -2.72 -9.47
CA LYS A 12 6.84 -2.37 -8.49
C LYS A 12 7.10 -0.86 -8.47
N SER A 13 7.15 -0.24 -9.65
CA SER A 13 7.29 1.21 -9.78
C SER A 13 6.12 1.99 -9.17
N LEU A 14 4.88 1.50 -9.27
CA LEU A 14 3.71 2.18 -8.68
C LEU A 14 3.78 2.24 -7.15
N LEU A 15 4.30 1.19 -6.50
CA LEU A 15 4.46 1.19 -5.05
C LEU A 15 5.54 2.19 -4.61
N GLU A 16 6.63 2.29 -5.36
CA GLU A 16 7.67 3.30 -5.12
C GLU A 16 7.14 4.72 -5.36
N MET A 17 6.33 4.93 -6.40
CA MET A 17 5.69 6.23 -6.65
C MET A 17 4.73 6.62 -5.52
N ALA A 18 3.98 5.67 -4.97
CA ALA A 18 3.12 5.91 -3.80
C ALA A 18 3.95 6.35 -2.58
N ASP A 19 5.11 5.74 -2.36
CA ASP A 19 6.02 6.09 -1.27
C ASP A 19 6.62 7.50 -1.45
N ILE A 20 7.15 7.79 -2.65
CA ILE A 20 7.72 9.10 -2.99
C ILE A 20 6.67 10.21 -2.82
N THR A 21 5.46 10.01 -3.33
CA THR A 21 4.38 11.01 -3.22
C THR A 21 3.89 11.19 -1.79
N LEU A 22 3.86 10.12 -0.98
CA LEU A 22 3.62 10.21 0.47
C LEU A 22 4.65 11.10 1.15
N GLN A 23 5.95 10.90 0.87
CA GLN A 23 7.03 11.75 1.41
C GLN A 23 6.91 13.22 0.95
N GLN A 24 6.41 13.45 -0.26
CA GLN A 24 6.11 14.79 -0.79
C GLN A 24 4.83 15.41 -0.23
N LYS A 25 4.15 14.76 0.73
CA LYS A 25 2.86 15.17 1.30
C LYS A 25 1.71 15.21 0.28
N GLN A 26 1.85 14.50 -0.82
CA GLN A 26 0.86 14.37 -1.89
C GLN A 26 -0.02 13.13 -1.65
N PHE A 27 -0.82 13.17 -0.58
CA PHE A 27 -1.50 11.98 -0.06
C PHE A 27 -2.56 11.40 -1.01
N LEU A 28 -3.28 12.24 -1.76
CA LEU A 28 -4.27 11.78 -2.74
C LEU A 28 -3.61 11.07 -3.93
N GLN A 29 -2.46 11.60 -4.39
CA GLN A 29 -1.66 10.99 -5.44
C GLN A 29 -1.06 9.66 -4.96
N ALA A 30 -0.54 9.63 -3.73
CA ALA A 30 -0.05 8.40 -3.11
C ALA A 30 -1.13 7.31 -3.05
N ARG A 31 -2.35 7.69 -2.64
CA ARG A 31 -3.52 6.78 -2.64
C ARG A 31 -3.84 6.27 -4.04
N ALA A 32 -3.81 7.14 -5.05
CA ALA A 32 -4.09 6.76 -6.43
C ALA A 32 -3.07 5.72 -6.96
N PHE A 33 -1.77 5.97 -6.76
CA PHE A 33 -0.71 5.04 -7.14
C PHE A 33 -0.84 3.69 -6.42
N LEU A 34 -1.15 3.71 -5.13
CA LEU A 34 -1.35 2.49 -4.36
C LEU A 34 -2.56 1.68 -4.85
N ARG A 35 -3.69 2.34 -5.11
CA ARG A 35 -4.87 1.65 -5.68
C ARG A 35 -4.58 1.07 -7.06
N GLN A 36 -3.79 1.77 -7.88
CA GLN A 36 -3.36 1.25 -9.17
C GLN A 36 -2.44 0.03 -8.99
N HIS A 37 -1.52 0.05 -8.02
CA HIS A 37 -0.71 -1.12 -7.68
C HIS A 37 -1.58 -2.34 -7.36
N PHE A 38 -2.61 -2.19 -6.52
CA PHE A 38 -3.51 -3.31 -6.18
C PHE A 38 -4.38 -3.82 -7.34
N GLN A 39 -4.58 -3.04 -8.40
CA GLN A 39 -5.27 -3.52 -9.61
C GLN A 39 -4.41 -4.49 -10.43
N TYR A 40 -3.09 -4.33 -10.39
CA TYR A 40 -2.16 -5.10 -11.23
C TYR A 40 -1.30 -6.09 -10.44
N SER A 41 -1.24 -5.95 -9.13
CA SER A 41 -0.43 -6.78 -8.24
C SER A 41 -1.21 -7.28 -7.03
N LYS A 42 -0.81 -8.45 -6.57
CA LYS A 42 -1.36 -9.04 -5.35
C LYS A 42 -1.05 -8.14 -4.14
N PRO A 43 -1.96 -8.07 -3.16
CA PRO A 43 -1.67 -7.41 -1.89
C PRO A 43 -0.40 -7.98 -1.26
N ASN A 44 0.46 -7.09 -0.76
CA ASN A 44 1.67 -7.44 -0.03
C ASN A 44 1.77 -6.57 1.23
N PRO A 45 2.55 -7.00 2.25
CA PRO A 45 2.63 -6.29 3.53
C PRO A 45 3.01 -4.81 3.38
N ARG A 46 4.00 -4.52 2.52
CA ARG A 46 4.49 -3.16 2.27
C ARG A 46 3.42 -2.24 1.70
N ALA A 47 2.66 -2.72 0.71
CA ALA A 47 1.58 -1.96 0.09
C ALA A 47 0.44 -1.68 1.09
N LEU A 48 0.06 -2.67 1.90
CA LEU A 48 -0.97 -2.50 2.93
C LEU A 48 -0.52 -1.51 4.01
N TRP A 49 0.73 -1.60 4.47
CA TRP A 49 1.30 -0.68 5.43
C TRP A 49 1.34 0.76 4.91
N LEU A 50 1.77 0.94 3.66
CA LEU A 50 1.75 2.24 3.00
C LEU A 50 0.32 2.80 2.92
N GLY A 51 -0.66 1.94 2.62
CA GLY A 51 -2.08 2.29 2.66
C GLY A 51 -2.52 2.79 4.03
N ILE A 52 -2.15 2.09 5.11
CA ILE A 52 -2.45 2.52 6.48
C ILE A 52 -1.90 3.92 6.76
N GLN A 53 -0.65 4.20 6.36
CA GLN A 53 -0.04 5.52 6.56
C GLN A 53 -0.77 6.61 5.76
N ILE A 54 -1.08 6.34 4.49
CA ILE A 54 -1.79 7.29 3.60
C ILE A 54 -3.19 7.59 4.14
N GLU A 55 -3.99 6.56 4.45
CA GLU A 55 -5.38 6.76 4.89
C GLU A 55 -5.45 7.37 6.29
N ARG A 56 -4.45 7.12 7.16
CA ARG A 56 -4.31 7.82 8.45
C ARG A 56 -4.13 9.33 8.25
N LEU A 57 -3.36 9.75 7.26
CA LEU A 57 -3.13 11.16 6.94
C LEU A 57 -4.32 11.79 6.21
N LEU A 58 -5.03 11.03 5.38
CA LEU A 58 -6.25 11.48 4.69
C LEU A 58 -7.49 11.50 5.61
N GLY A 59 -7.45 10.80 6.75
CA GLY A 59 -8.57 10.68 7.68
C GLY A 59 -9.66 9.68 7.25
N ASP A 60 -9.38 8.82 6.26
CA ASP A 60 -10.32 7.80 5.77
C ASP A 60 -10.28 6.57 6.68
N LYS A 61 -11.15 6.57 7.69
CA LYS A 61 -11.18 5.53 8.73
C LYS A 61 -11.63 4.16 8.22
N ASP A 62 -12.47 4.14 7.19
CA ASP A 62 -12.98 2.90 6.60
C ASP A 62 -11.87 2.21 5.82
N ALA A 63 -11.17 2.95 4.96
CA ALA A 63 -10.03 2.42 4.22
C ALA A 63 -8.88 2.02 5.16
N LEU A 64 -8.60 2.85 6.18
CA LEU A 64 -7.62 2.55 7.23
C LEU A 64 -7.91 1.20 7.90
N SER A 65 -9.14 1.01 8.39
CA SER A 65 -9.55 -0.21 9.09
C SER A 65 -9.46 -1.43 8.17
N SER A 66 -9.85 -1.29 6.90
CA SER A 66 -9.75 -2.36 5.90
C SER A 66 -8.28 -2.80 5.70
N TYR A 67 -7.36 -1.85 5.54
CA TYR A 67 -5.94 -2.20 5.37
C TYR A 67 -5.32 -2.77 6.64
N GLN A 68 -5.72 -2.32 7.83
CA GLN A 68 -5.28 -2.88 9.10
C GLN A 68 -5.70 -4.34 9.25
N LEU A 69 -6.97 -4.66 8.95
CA LEU A 69 -7.49 -6.02 8.97
C LEU A 69 -6.77 -6.92 7.96
N GLN A 70 -6.54 -6.42 6.74
CA GLN A 70 -5.80 -7.18 5.73
C GLN A 70 -4.34 -7.41 6.14
N LEU A 71 -3.65 -6.41 6.68
CA LEU A 71 -2.25 -6.53 7.08
C LEU A 71 -2.09 -7.55 8.22
N THR A 72 -2.89 -7.41 9.27
CA THR A 72 -2.83 -8.30 10.44
C THR A 72 -3.38 -9.70 10.16
N GLY A 73 -4.37 -9.83 9.27
CA GLY A 73 -4.99 -11.11 8.92
C GLY A 73 -4.20 -11.91 7.88
N LEU A 74 -3.71 -11.26 6.82
CA LEU A 74 -2.98 -11.93 5.73
C LEU A 74 -1.49 -12.07 6.03
N PHE A 75 -0.92 -11.16 6.82
CA PHE A 75 0.52 -11.07 7.05
C PHE A 75 0.86 -10.87 8.54
N PRO A 76 0.38 -11.73 9.45
CA PRO A 76 0.60 -11.56 10.90
C PRO A 76 2.08 -11.48 11.29
N ASP A 77 2.95 -12.26 10.63
CA ASP A 77 4.38 -12.36 10.95
C ASP A 77 5.27 -11.39 10.13
N ALA A 78 4.66 -10.52 9.32
CA ALA A 78 5.42 -9.58 8.51
C ALA A 78 6.03 -8.45 9.36
N PRO A 79 7.23 -7.95 9.01
CA PRO A 79 7.85 -6.85 9.74
C PRO A 79 6.97 -5.59 9.72
N GLU A 80 6.22 -5.35 8.63
CA GLU A 80 5.27 -4.25 8.54
C GLU A 80 4.12 -4.36 9.55
N THR A 81 3.69 -5.57 9.88
CA THR A 81 2.66 -5.80 10.89
C THR A 81 3.17 -5.45 12.29
N LEU A 82 4.44 -5.78 12.58
CA LEU A 82 5.10 -5.38 13.82
C LEU A 82 5.29 -3.85 13.89
N LEU A 83 5.66 -3.21 12.78
CA LEU A 83 5.73 -1.75 12.68
C LEU A 83 4.37 -1.10 12.93
N TYR A 84 3.30 -1.66 12.36
CA TYR A 84 1.94 -1.18 12.62
C TYR A 84 1.57 -1.27 14.10
N GLN A 85 1.80 -2.43 14.73
CA GLN A 85 1.51 -2.62 16.15
C GLN A 85 2.32 -1.66 17.04
N SER A 86 3.55 -1.35 16.65
CA SER A 86 4.43 -0.41 17.37
C SER A 86 4.08 1.06 17.12
N SER A 87 3.34 1.36 16.05
CA SER A 87 2.92 2.71 15.62
C SER A 87 1.44 3.00 15.92
N LYS A 88 0.77 2.10 16.64
CA LYS A 88 -0.58 2.29 17.16
C LYS A 88 -0.55 3.21 18.38
#